data_AF-F3ZWF2-F1
#
_entry.id   AF-F3ZWF2-F1
#
_cell.length_a   1.000
_cell.length_b   1.000
_cell.length_c   1.000
_cell.angle_alpha   90.00
_cell.angle_beta   90.00
_cell.angle_gamma   90.00
#
_symmetry.space_group_name_H-M   'P 1'
#
loop_
_entity.id
_entity.type
_entity.pdbx_description
1 polymer ?
#
loop_
_entity_poly.entity_id
_entity_poly.type
_entity_poly.pdbx_seq_one_letter_code
_entity_poly.pdbx_strand_id
1 'polypeptide(L)'
;MKKLAFLSFLGDIPEDNSVYDQETVEFINTLQQAREEWLAAQNFFNSVNDPDLVDYAIYGVEAARRKYMYLIKQAKILGIKINADSLEG
;
A
#
# COMPACT_ATOMS: atom_id res chain seq x y z
N MET A 1 25.51 -6.25 -8.68
CA MET A 1 24.69 -5.05 -8.98
C MET A 1 23.27 -5.34 -8.50
N LYS A 2 22.73 -4.58 -7.54
CA LYS A 2 21.33 -4.76 -7.11
C LYS A 2 20.43 -4.31 -8.26
N LYS A 3 19.66 -5.23 -8.84
CA LYS A 3 18.75 -4.96 -9.96
C LYS A 3 17.59 -4.11 -9.40
N LEU A 4 17.43 -2.90 -9.92
CA LEU A 4 16.33 -2.00 -9.53
C LEU A 4 15.04 -2.52 -10.18
N ALA A 5 14.08 -2.90 -9.36
CA ALA A 5 12.77 -3.37 -9.79
C ALA A 5 11.81 -2.21 -10.00
N PHE A 6 11.09 -2.20 -11.12
CA PHE A 6 10.06 -1.21 -11.45
C PHE A 6 8.69 -1.87 -11.32
N LEU A 7 7.95 -1.53 -10.26
CA LEU A 7 6.58 -2.01 -10.07
C LEU A 7 5.63 -0.98 -10.70
N SER A 8 5.20 -1.26 -11.93
CA SER A 8 4.05 -0.59 -12.52
C SER A 8 2.80 -1.06 -11.78
N PHE A 9 2.20 -0.13 -11.06
CA PHE A 9 1.10 -0.26 -10.11
C PHE A 9 -0.20 -0.95 -10.58
N LEU A 10 -0.33 -1.52 -11.79
CA LEU A 10 -1.60 -2.07 -12.28
C LEU A 10 -1.42 -3.40 -12.99
N GLY A 11 -1.95 -4.46 -12.38
CA GLY A 11 -2.49 -5.62 -13.11
C GLY A 11 -1.51 -6.71 -13.56
N ASP A 12 -0.27 -6.39 -13.90
CA ASP A 12 0.66 -7.38 -14.44
C ASP A 12 1.89 -7.53 -13.54
N ILE A 13 1.78 -8.44 -12.55
CA ILE A 13 2.98 -9.08 -12.03
C ILE A 13 3.59 -9.81 -13.25
N PRO A 14 4.82 -9.50 -13.68
CA PRO A 14 5.43 -10.23 -14.77
C PRO A 14 5.43 -11.72 -14.42
N GLU A 15 4.84 -12.58 -15.27
CA GLU A 15 4.74 -14.04 -15.08
C GLU A 15 6.10 -14.70 -14.80
N ASP A 16 7.20 -14.00 -15.09
CA ASP A 16 8.55 -14.40 -14.76
C ASP A 16 8.89 -14.10 -13.28
N ASN A 17 8.41 -14.98 -12.40
CA ASN A 17 8.78 -15.09 -10.98
C ASN A 17 10.30 -15.35 -10.74
N SER A 18 11.17 -15.35 -11.76
CA SER A 18 12.58 -15.69 -11.59
C SER A 18 13.48 -14.55 -11.05
N VAL A 19 12.94 -13.34 -10.81
CA VAL A 19 13.74 -12.14 -10.48
C VAL A 19 13.63 -11.69 -9.01
N TYR A 20 12.62 -12.13 -8.26
CA TYR A 20 12.40 -11.72 -6.88
C TYR A 20 12.59 -12.87 -5.90
N ASP A 21 13.23 -12.59 -4.76
CA ASP A 21 13.16 -13.51 -3.63
C ASP A 21 11.77 -13.51 -3.00
N GLN A 22 11.46 -14.60 -2.30
CA GLN A 22 10.19 -14.79 -1.61
C GLN A 22 9.88 -13.64 -0.64
N GLU A 23 10.90 -13.11 0.04
CA GLU A 23 10.76 -11.99 0.99
C GLU A 23 10.26 -10.71 0.28
N THR A 24 10.79 -10.41 -0.90
CA THR A 24 10.35 -9.26 -1.69
C THR A 24 8.90 -9.42 -2.15
N VAL A 25 8.50 -10.62 -2.57
CA VAL A 25 7.11 -10.93 -2.96
C VAL A 25 6.15 -10.74 -1.78
N GLU A 26 6.51 -11.26 -0.61
CA GLU A 26 5.70 -11.12 0.61
C GLU A 26 5.59 -9.66 1.08
N PHE A 27 6.68 -8.90 0.94
CA PHE A 27 6.68 -7.47 1.23
C PHE A 27 5.74 -6.71 0.29
N ILE A 28 5.77 -7.01 -1.01
CA ILE A 28 4.87 -6.39 -2.01
C ILE A 28 3.42 -6.70 -1.70
N ASN A 29 3.09 -7.96 -1.36
CA ASN A 29 1.74 -8.36 -0.97
C ASN A 29 1.28 -7.60 0.28
N THR A 30 2.16 -7.45 1.28
CA THR A 30 1.87 -6.70 2.51
C THR A 30 1.62 -5.22 2.22
N LEU A 31 2.40 -4.63 1.31
CA LEU A 31 2.20 -3.25 0.86
C LEU A 31 0.84 -3.07 0.16
N GLN A 32 0.46 -4.02 -0.70
CA GLN A 32 -0.84 -4.01 -1.37
C GLN A 32 -2.00 -4.10 -0.36
N GLN A 33 -1.92 -5.03 0.58
CA GLN A 33 -2.93 -5.17 1.65
C GLN A 33 -3.08 -3.88 2.45
N ALA A 34 -1.97 -3.23 2.82
CA ALA A 34 -2.03 -1.95 3.54
C ALA A 34 -2.71 -0.83 2.73
N ARG A 35 -2.59 -0.85 1.40
CA ARG A 35 -3.33 0.08 0.53
C ARG A 35 -4.83 -0.23 0.54
N GLU A 36 -5.19 -1.50 0.39
CA GLU A 36 -6.60 -1.95 0.42
C GLU A 36 -7.27 -1.63 1.75
N GLU A 37 -6.57 -1.86 2.87
CA GLU A 37 -6.99 -1.44 4.22
C GLU A 37 -7.23 0.07 4.30
N TRP A 38 -6.34 0.88 3.73
CA TRP A 38 -6.50 2.34 3.74
C TRP A 38 -7.70 2.79 2.90
N LEU A 39 -7.91 2.20 1.72
CA LEU A 39 -9.10 2.47 0.89
C LEU A 39 -10.39 2.04 1.62
N ALA A 40 -10.39 0.88 2.28
CA ALA A 40 -11.52 0.41 3.06
C ALA A 40 -11.84 1.34 4.24
N ALA A 41 -10.81 1.83 4.96
CA ALA A 41 -10.99 2.80 6.04
C ALA A 41 -11.58 4.14 5.54
N GLN A 42 -11.12 4.62 4.38
CA GLN A 42 -11.69 5.82 3.75
C GLN A 42 -13.16 5.61 3.36
N ASN A 43 -13.50 4.47 2.77
CA ASN A 43 -14.88 4.12 2.44
C ASN A 43 -15.75 4.05 3.70
N PHE A 44 -15.25 3.46 4.79
CA PHE A 44 -15.95 3.40 6.06
C PHE A 44 -16.21 4.80 6.62
N PHE A 45 -15.19 5.67 6.67
CA PHE A 45 -15.32 7.06 7.09
C PHE A 45 -16.35 7.84 6.24
N ASN A 46 -16.34 7.64 4.93
CA ASN A 46 -17.31 8.29 4.04
C ASN A 46 -18.75 7.77 4.21
N SER A 47 -18.91 6.57 4.78
CA SER A 47 -20.22 5.94 4.99
C SER A 47 -20.80 6.13 6.40
N VAL A 48 -19.97 6.50 7.38
CA VAL A 48 -20.39 6.58 8.78
C VAL A 48 -21.24 7.82 9.02
N ASN A 49 -22.43 7.61 9.60
CA ASN A 49 -23.36 8.68 9.98
C ASN A 49 -23.63 8.72 11.48
N ASP A 50 -23.09 7.75 12.22
CA ASP A 50 -23.20 7.68 13.67
C ASP A 50 -22.12 8.58 14.30
N PRO A 51 -22.50 9.66 15.03
CA PRO A 51 -21.54 10.56 15.67
C PRO A 51 -20.58 9.83 16.62
N ASP A 52 -21.01 8.74 17.26
CA ASP A 52 -20.17 7.98 18.20
C ASP A 52 -19.09 7.15 17.48
N LEU A 53 -19.23 6.97 16.16
CA LEU A 53 -18.29 6.20 15.33
C LEU A 53 -17.41 7.07 14.42
N VAL A 54 -17.70 8.37 14.29
CA VAL A 54 -16.91 9.28 13.43
C VAL A 54 -15.46 9.37 13.90
N ASP A 55 -15.22 9.56 15.19
CA ASP A 55 -13.84 9.65 15.73
C ASP A 55 -13.07 8.34 15.53
N TYR A 56 -13.75 7.20 15.69
CA TYR A 56 -13.19 5.89 15.39
C TYR A 56 -12.81 5.76 13.91
N ALA A 57 -13.68 6.23 13.01
CA ALA A 57 -13.43 6.21 11.57
C ALA A 57 -12.25 7.11 11.18
N ILE A 58 -12.14 8.32 11.74
CA ILE A 58 -11.00 9.23 11.53
C ILE A 58 -9.70 8.56 11.97
N TYR A 59 -9.68 7.98 13.18
CA TYR A 59 -8.50 7.29 13.68
C TYR A 59 -8.12 6.10 12.79
N GLY A 60 -9.10 5.34 12.32
CA GLY A 60 -8.90 4.21 11.40
C GLY A 60 -8.26 4.63 10.09
N VAL A 61 -8.74 5.71 9.45
CA VAL A 61 -8.15 6.26 8.23
C VAL A 61 -6.70 6.67 8.45
N GLU A 62 -6.41 7.41 9.52
CA GLU A 62 -5.06 7.90 9.81
C GLU A 62 -4.09 6.75 10.16
N ALA A 63 -4.54 5.74 10.90
CA ALA A 63 -3.74 4.56 11.21
C ALA A 63 -3.36 3.78 9.95
N ALA A 64 -4.34 3.48 9.09
CA ALA A 64 -4.12 2.75 7.84
C ALA A 64 -3.20 3.54 6.88
N ARG A 65 -3.42 4.87 6.76
CA ARG A 65 -2.57 5.77 5.98
C ARG A 65 -1.12 5.71 6.45
N ARG A 66 -0.88 5.81 7.77
CA ARG A 66 0.47 5.78 8.36
C ARG A 66 1.17 4.44 8.09
N LYS A 67 0.46 3.32 8.22
CA LYS A 67 0.97 1.98 7.88
C LYS A 67 1.38 1.91 6.41
N TYR A 68 0.51 2.31 5.49
CA TYR A 68 0.80 2.30 4.06
C TYR A 68 2.01 3.19 3.71
N MET A 69 2.04 4.43 4.22
CA MET A 69 3.15 5.37 3.99
C MET A 69 4.48 4.85 4.56
N TYR A 70 4.47 4.17 5.71
CA TYR A 70 5.64 3.51 6.24
C TYR A 70 6.18 2.44 5.29
N LEU A 71 5.31 1.57 4.77
CA LEU A 71 5.71 0.51 3.84
C LEU A 71 6.23 1.08 2.51
N ILE A 72 5.65 2.16 2.00
CA ILE A 72 6.20 2.88 0.83
C ILE A 72 7.62 3.36 1.09
N LYS A 73 7.91 3.89 2.28
CA LYS A 73 9.27 4.31 2.66
C LYS A 73 10.22 3.11 2.71
N GLN A 74 9.78 1.97 3.28
CA GLN A 74 10.58 0.74 3.31
C GLN A 74 10.88 0.22 1.90
N ALA A 75 9.90 0.24 0.99
CA ALA A 75 10.08 -0.17 -0.39
C ALA A 75 11.19 0.64 -1.10
N LYS A 76 11.19 1.96 -0.89
CA LYS A 76 12.23 2.87 -1.41
C LYS A 76 13.61 2.51 -0.87
N ILE A 77 13.73 2.17 0.41
CA ILE A 77 14.99 1.74 1.05
C ILE A 77 15.48 0.41 0.44
N LEU A 78 14.57 -0.52 0.15
CA LEU A 78 14.87 -1.80 -0.49
C LEU A 78 15.19 -1.66 -1.99
N GLY A 79 15.05 -0.46 -2.58
CA GLY A 79 15.27 -0.23 -4.00
C GLY A 79 14.13 -0.72 -4.89
N ILE A 80 12.96 -0.97 -4.30
CA ILE A 80 11.72 -1.29 -5.01
C ILE A 80 11.14 0.03 -5.50
N LYS A 81 11.08 0.24 -6.82
CA LYS A 81 10.48 1.45 -7.39
C LYS A 81 8.97 1.28 -7.42
N ILE A 82 8.29 2.24 -6.81
CA ILE A 82 6.83 2.36 -6.79
C ILE A 82 6.48 3.62 -7.57
N ASN A 83 5.59 3.51 -8.56
CA ASN A 83 5.04 4.69 -9.22
C ASN A 83 4.17 5.48 -8.25
N ALA A 84 4.55 6.74 -8.01
CA ALA A 84 3.86 7.64 -7.08
C ALA A 84 2.71 8.43 -7.75
N ASP A 85 2.64 8.43 -9.08
CA ASP A 85 1.74 9.27 -9.87
C ASP A 85 0.26 8.85 -9.78
N SER A 86 -0.04 7.73 -9.11
CA SER A 86 -1.39 7.22 -8.86
C SER A 86 -1.84 7.37 -7.40
N LEU A 87 -1.13 8.16 -6.59
CA LEU A 87 -1.38 8.39 -5.15
C LEU A 87 -2.33 9.57 -4.84
N GLU A 88 -2.79 10.31 -5.87
CA GLU A 88 -3.71 11.47 -5.72
C GLU A 88 -5.12 11.23 -6.29
N GLY A 89 -5.55 9.97 -6.39
CA GLY A 89 -6.93 9.63 -6.77
C GLY A 89 -7.88 9.65 -5.59
#